data_AF-A0A8C6VPF5-F1
#
_entry.id   AF-A0A8C6VPF5-F1
#
_cell.length_a   1.000
_cell.length_b   1.000
_cell.length_c   1.000
_cell.angle_alpha   90.00
_cell.angle_beta   90.00
_cell.angle_gamma   90.00
#
_symmetry.space_group_name_H-M   'P 1'
#
loop_
_entity.id
_entity.type
_entity.pdbx_description
1 polymer ?
#
loop_
_entity_poly.entity_id
_entity_poly.type
_entity_poly.pdbx_seq_one_letter_code
_entity_poly.pdbx_strand_id
1 'polypeptide(L)'
;MEPCPSVCILLLLCLGRSANGGKVLVWYTEGSHWINMKPVLETLVDRGHQVTVLVPSISMFMTSDQSLFHYEAFNVSLSLEVFEAFLDKFIHFTIYEMDYMNYFQIYSKFMDLLKINIQFSLKFLDGVVKSETMLKKLKGDNYDMLLADPIFPGSDLTADMLGIPLFLSLRFSVAHNWERLCAQLPAPPSFVPAVLSKLTDKMTFSERVFNFLFYPLQDIVMEKCIWKELDEYYSHVRGKRTHTSACEMMGNADIWLMRTYWDFDFPRPFLPNFKFVGGVHCRPAKPLPKDIEEFVQSSGDAGIVVFSLGSLVKNLTTEKANMIASGLAQVPQKVRKVSSFYKYEHCLKLNWELWATFNKKLISGKLPSIK
;
A
#
# COMPACT_ATOMS: atom_id res chain seq x y z
N MET A 1 44.58 43.65 -2.17
CA MET A 1 43.56 43.23 -3.15
C MET A 1 42.43 42.62 -2.34
N GLU A 2 41.34 43.36 -2.16
CA GLU A 2 40.16 42.83 -1.48
C GLU A 2 39.51 41.75 -2.36
N PRO A 3 39.13 40.59 -1.80
CA PRO A 3 38.45 39.57 -2.59
C PRO A 3 37.11 40.13 -3.08
N CYS A 4 36.91 40.05 -4.40
CA CYS A 4 35.71 40.55 -5.06
C CYS A 4 34.47 39.88 -4.46
N PRO A 5 33.49 40.62 -3.91
CA PRO A 5 32.30 40.06 -3.27
C PRO A 5 31.56 39.06 -4.16
N SER A 6 31.60 39.26 -5.48
CA SER A 6 31.03 38.38 -6.49
C SER A 6 31.65 36.98 -6.50
N VAL A 7 32.96 36.86 -6.24
CA VAL A 7 33.67 35.57 -6.18
C VAL A 7 33.31 34.83 -4.89
N CYS A 8 33.16 35.54 -3.77
CA CYS A 8 32.69 34.96 -2.51
C CYS A 8 31.22 34.50 -2.61
N ILE A 9 30.36 35.25 -3.30
CA ILE A 9 28.96 34.86 -3.55
C ILE A 9 28.88 33.65 -4.47
N LEU A 10 29.69 33.58 -5.54
CA LEU A 10 29.77 32.40 -6.41
C LEU A 10 30.29 31.16 -5.67
N LEU A 11 31.31 31.30 -4.82
CA LEU A 11 31.80 30.21 -3.97
C LEU A 11 30.77 29.77 -2.93
N LEU A 12 30.03 30.70 -2.32
CA LEU A 12 28.91 30.40 -1.41
C LEU A 12 27.73 29.74 -2.13
N LEU A 13 27.47 30.09 -3.39
CA LEU A 13 26.47 29.44 -4.24
C LEU A 13 26.92 28.06 -4.73
N CYS A 14 28.23 27.84 -4.95
CA CYS A 14 28.79 26.51 -5.26
C CYS A 14 28.89 25.61 -4.02
N LEU A 15 29.09 26.19 -2.83
CA LEU A 15 28.97 25.51 -1.53
C LEU A 15 27.49 25.28 -1.15
N GLY A 16 26.59 26.06 -1.75
CA GLY A 16 25.14 25.92 -1.67
C GLY A 16 24.64 24.76 -2.55
N ARG A 17 24.70 23.55 -1.99
CA ARG A 17 23.97 22.33 -2.43
C ARG A 17 24.55 21.57 -3.62
N SER A 18 25.73 21.00 -3.45
CA SER A 18 25.84 19.54 -3.65
C SER A 18 25.38 18.88 -2.34
N ALA A 19 24.07 18.86 -2.09
CA ALA A 19 23.54 17.96 -1.06
C ALA A 19 23.75 16.56 -1.62
N ASN A 20 24.77 15.86 -1.12
CA ASN A 20 25.01 14.48 -1.51
C ASN A 20 23.79 13.69 -1.03
N GLY A 21 22.90 13.31 -1.94
CA GLY A 21 21.70 12.60 -1.56
C GLY A 21 22.05 11.23 -1.00
N GLY A 22 21.36 10.84 0.07
CA GLY A 22 21.55 9.53 0.67
C GLY A 22 21.18 8.37 -0.26
N LYS A 23 21.73 7.19 0.02
CA LYS A 23 21.45 5.91 -0.64
C LYS A 23 20.28 5.22 0.04
N VAL A 24 19.18 5.07 -0.68
CA VAL A 24 17.94 4.46 -0.20
C VAL A 24 17.82 3.06 -0.78
N LEU A 25 17.79 2.05 0.10
CA LEU A 25 17.41 0.69 -0.27
C LEU A 25 15.89 0.58 -0.21
N VAL A 26 15.28 -0.02 -1.22
CA VAL A 26 13.83 -0.20 -1.30
C VAL A 26 13.49 -1.68 -1.29
N TRP A 27 12.64 -2.06 -0.34
CA TRP A 27 12.12 -3.43 -0.24
C TRP A 27 11.19 -3.76 -1.40
N TYR A 28 11.22 -5.00 -1.86
CA TYR A 28 10.38 -5.45 -2.96
C TYR A 28 8.89 -5.48 -2.57
N THR A 29 8.03 -5.33 -3.58
CA THR A 29 6.57 -5.45 -3.43
C THR A 29 5.93 -5.75 -4.80
N GLU A 30 4.60 -5.73 -4.93
CA GLU A 30 3.92 -5.99 -6.20
C GLU A 30 2.67 -5.12 -6.41
N GLY A 31 2.22 -5.04 -7.65
CA GLY A 31 0.93 -4.44 -8.03
C GLY A 31 0.71 -3.03 -7.49
N SER A 32 -0.42 -2.83 -6.81
CA SER A 32 -0.80 -1.52 -6.26
C SER A 32 0.17 -0.98 -5.22
N HIS A 33 0.88 -1.84 -4.48
CA HIS A 33 1.87 -1.39 -3.49
C HIS A 33 3.10 -0.79 -4.18
N TRP A 34 3.58 -1.43 -5.25
CA TRP A 34 4.65 -0.88 -6.09
C TRP A 34 4.24 0.46 -6.72
N ILE A 35 3.03 0.51 -7.28
CA ILE A 35 2.48 1.74 -7.88
C ILE A 35 2.42 2.89 -6.86
N ASN A 36 2.07 2.62 -5.60
CA ASN A 36 2.03 3.66 -4.57
C ASN A 36 3.43 4.11 -4.10
N MET A 37 4.42 3.21 -4.12
CA MET A 37 5.79 3.54 -3.73
C MET A 37 6.50 4.36 -4.81
N LYS A 38 6.27 4.05 -6.10
CA LYS A 38 6.99 4.69 -7.21
C LYS A 38 7.00 6.23 -7.17
N PRO A 39 5.88 6.95 -6.94
CA PRO A 39 5.88 8.41 -6.82
C PRO A 39 6.78 8.96 -5.71
N VAL A 40 6.90 8.25 -4.60
CA VAL A 40 7.78 8.60 -3.48
C VAL A 40 9.25 8.43 -3.90
N LEU A 41 9.56 7.32 -4.58
CA LEU A 41 10.91 7.03 -5.08
C LEU A 41 11.36 8.04 -6.14
N GLU A 42 10.50 8.39 -7.10
CA GLU A 42 10.76 9.46 -8.08
C GLU A 42 11.10 10.77 -7.38
N THR A 43 10.34 11.12 -6.35
CA THR A 43 10.53 12.34 -5.56
C THR A 43 11.86 12.34 -4.79
N LEU A 44 12.38 11.18 -4.40
CA LEU A 44 13.69 11.01 -3.79
C LEU A 44 14.80 11.17 -4.82
N VAL A 45 14.67 10.56 -6.01
CA VAL A 45 15.60 10.71 -7.13
C VAL A 45 15.69 12.19 -7.57
N ASP A 46 14.54 12.87 -7.71
CA ASP A 46 14.46 14.30 -8.05
C ASP A 46 15.16 15.20 -7.00
N ARG A 47 15.29 14.72 -5.76
CA ARG A 47 16.01 15.39 -4.66
C ARG A 47 17.48 14.99 -4.57
N GLY A 48 17.98 14.20 -5.51
CA GLY A 48 19.38 13.79 -5.62
C GLY A 48 19.74 12.51 -4.85
N HIS A 49 18.76 11.79 -4.29
CA HIS A 49 19.01 10.51 -3.62
C HIS A 49 19.27 9.37 -4.62
N GLN A 50 20.14 8.44 -4.24
CA GLN A 50 20.36 7.21 -5.01
C GLN A 50 19.37 6.15 -4.52
N VAL A 51 18.56 5.60 -5.42
CA VAL A 51 17.53 4.63 -5.08
C VAL A 51 17.88 3.27 -5.68
N THR A 52 18.08 2.27 -4.82
CA THR A 52 18.20 0.86 -5.23
C THR A 52 16.95 0.11 -4.83
N VAL A 53 16.31 -0.55 -5.77
CA VAL A 53 15.08 -1.33 -5.58
C VAL A 53 15.40 -2.81 -5.68
N LEU A 54 15.12 -3.57 -4.61
CA LEU A 54 15.16 -5.02 -4.65
C LEU A 54 14.02 -5.53 -5.54
N VAL A 55 14.33 -6.45 -6.47
CA VAL A 55 13.34 -7.03 -7.40
C VAL A 55 13.43 -8.55 -7.39
N PRO A 56 12.34 -9.27 -7.10
CA PRO A 56 12.33 -10.71 -7.20
C PRO A 56 12.43 -11.14 -8.68
N SER A 57 13.12 -12.25 -8.94
CA SER A 57 13.26 -12.83 -10.29
C SER A 57 11.93 -13.18 -10.97
N ILE A 58 10.85 -13.27 -10.18
CA ILE A 58 9.48 -13.55 -10.62
C ILE A 58 8.57 -12.32 -10.50
N SER A 59 9.11 -11.10 -10.52
CA SER A 59 8.29 -9.90 -10.41
C SER A 59 7.33 -9.72 -11.58
N MET A 60 6.09 -9.35 -11.29
CA MET A 60 5.03 -9.15 -12.28
C MET A 60 4.88 -7.68 -12.68
N PHE A 61 5.06 -6.76 -11.73
CA PHE A 61 4.71 -5.35 -11.90
C PHE A 61 5.91 -4.40 -11.76
N MET A 62 7.07 -4.87 -11.30
CA MET A 62 8.25 -4.01 -11.07
C MET A 62 9.14 -3.83 -12.31
N THR A 63 8.71 -4.29 -13.49
CA THR A 63 9.49 -4.31 -14.72
C THR A 63 9.04 -3.22 -15.69
N SER A 64 9.57 -1.98 -15.57
CA SER A 64 9.12 -0.94 -16.52
C SER A 64 10.05 0.22 -16.82
N ASP A 65 11.05 0.56 -15.99
CA ASP A 65 11.83 1.77 -16.29
C ASP A 65 13.24 1.75 -15.68
N GLN A 66 14.18 1.10 -16.35
CA GLN A 66 15.58 0.99 -15.92
C GLN A 66 16.30 2.35 -15.83
N SER A 67 15.69 3.45 -16.30
CA SER A 67 16.36 4.75 -16.35
C SER A 67 16.32 5.53 -15.03
N LEU A 68 15.31 5.28 -14.17
CA LEU A 68 15.06 6.08 -12.97
C LEU A 68 15.64 5.48 -11.68
N PHE A 69 15.65 4.16 -11.56
CA PHE A 69 16.10 3.45 -10.36
C PHE A 69 17.18 2.43 -10.69
N HIS A 70 18.08 2.20 -9.73
CA HIS A 70 18.94 1.02 -9.79
C HIS A 70 18.14 -0.19 -9.32
N TYR A 71 18.05 -1.23 -10.14
CA TYR A 71 17.31 -2.45 -9.78
C TYR A 71 18.29 -3.56 -9.41
N GLU A 72 18.11 -4.11 -8.22
CA GLU A 72 18.90 -5.22 -7.69
C GLU A 72 18.04 -6.49 -7.68
N ALA A 73 18.24 -7.35 -8.67
CA ALA A 73 17.46 -8.57 -8.80
C ALA A 73 17.94 -9.66 -7.84
N PHE A 74 17.01 -10.42 -7.24
CA PHE A 74 17.32 -11.58 -6.42
C PHE A 74 16.49 -12.80 -6.84
N ASN A 75 17.07 -14.00 -6.70
CA ASN A 75 16.43 -15.23 -7.11
C ASN A 75 15.42 -15.71 -6.07
N VAL A 76 14.26 -16.15 -6.53
CA VAL A 76 13.20 -16.73 -5.69
C VAL A 76 13.01 -18.20 -6.04
N SER A 77 12.92 -19.08 -5.03
CA SER A 77 12.66 -20.53 -5.18
C SER A 77 11.16 -20.84 -5.39
N LEU A 78 10.52 -20.07 -6.25
CA LEU A 78 9.10 -20.14 -6.61
C LEU A 78 8.97 -19.81 -8.09
N SER A 79 8.14 -20.54 -8.83
CA SER A 79 7.84 -20.20 -10.22
C SER A 79 6.77 -19.10 -10.29
N LEU A 80 6.82 -18.28 -11.33
CA LEU A 80 5.85 -17.21 -11.55
C LEU A 80 4.42 -17.78 -11.68
N GLU A 81 4.25 -18.90 -12.38
CA GLU A 81 2.95 -19.53 -12.63
C GLU A 81 2.28 -19.98 -11.33
N VAL A 82 3.05 -20.52 -10.38
CA VAL A 82 2.52 -20.92 -9.06
C VAL A 82 2.08 -19.71 -8.26
N PHE A 83 2.83 -18.61 -8.32
CA PHE A 83 2.47 -17.37 -7.64
C PHE A 83 1.22 -16.73 -8.27
N GLU A 84 1.13 -16.68 -9.59
CA GLU A 84 -0.06 -16.18 -10.31
C GLU A 84 -1.30 -17.02 -9.99
N ALA A 85 -1.19 -18.35 -9.97
CA ALA A 85 -2.31 -19.23 -9.63
C ALA A 85 -2.84 -18.98 -8.22
N PHE A 86 -1.96 -18.62 -7.27
CA PHE A 86 -2.39 -18.22 -5.92
C PHE A 86 -3.09 -16.87 -5.90
N LEU A 87 -2.58 -15.88 -6.64
CA LEU A 87 -3.27 -14.59 -6.77
C LEU A 87 -4.65 -14.76 -7.39
N ASP A 88 -4.76 -15.58 -8.44
CA ASP A 88 -6.04 -15.91 -9.07
C ASP A 88 -6.98 -16.62 -8.10
N LYS A 89 -6.48 -17.56 -7.29
CA LYS A 89 -7.27 -18.22 -6.23
C LYS A 89 -7.78 -17.22 -5.19
N PHE A 90 -6.94 -16.29 -4.75
CA PHE A 90 -7.32 -15.25 -3.79
C PHE A 90 -8.39 -14.33 -4.39
N ILE A 91 -8.19 -13.84 -5.61
CA ILE A 91 -9.16 -13.00 -6.32
C ILE A 91 -10.48 -13.75 -6.51
N HIS A 92 -10.42 -15.01 -6.93
CA HIS A 92 -11.61 -15.83 -7.15
C HIS A 92 -12.45 -15.96 -5.87
N PHE A 93 -11.80 -16.27 -4.75
CA PHE A 93 -12.43 -16.31 -3.43
C PHE A 93 -13.14 -14.98 -3.11
N THR A 94 -12.43 -13.85 -3.26
CA THR A 94 -12.98 -12.53 -2.91
C THR A 94 -14.13 -12.05 -3.81
N ILE A 95 -14.10 -12.37 -5.11
CA ILE A 95 -15.09 -11.86 -6.09
C ILE A 95 -16.31 -12.78 -6.24
N TYR A 96 -16.10 -14.09 -6.14
CA TYR A 96 -17.10 -15.08 -6.55
C TYR A 96 -17.63 -15.95 -5.42
N GLU A 97 -16.84 -16.22 -4.38
CA GLU A 97 -17.22 -17.21 -3.38
C GLU A 97 -17.68 -16.57 -2.07
N MET A 98 -16.99 -15.51 -1.62
CA MET A 98 -17.15 -14.91 -0.29
C MET A 98 -18.60 -14.49 0.01
N ASP A 99 -19.31 -13.93 -0.96
CA ASP A 99 -20.70 -13.46 -0.80
C ASP A 99 -21.71 -14.60 -0.56
N TYR A 100 -21.36 -15.84 -0.89
CA TYR A 100 -22.22 -17.02 -0.73
C TYR A 100 -21.81 -17.90 0.46
N MET A 101 -20.84 -17.45 1.27
CA MET A 101 -20.31 -18.19 2.42
C MET A 101 -20.80 -17.58 3.73
N ASN A 102 -20.92 -18.42 4.76
CA ASN A 102 -21.09 -17.92 6.12
C ASN A 102 -19.75 -17.44 6.72
N TYR A 103 -19.79 -16.67 7.80
CA TYR A 103 -18.59 -16.11 8.42
C TYR A 103 -17.53 -17.15 8.77
N PHE A 104 -17.91 -18.32 9.30
CA PHE A 104 -16.95 -19.36 9.66
C PHE A 104 -16.20 -19.89 8.43
N GLN A 105 -16.91 -20.12 7.31
CA GLN A 105 -16.30 -20.54 6.05
C GLN A 105 -15.36 -19.47 5.49
N ILE A 106 -15.76 -18.20 5.53
CA ILE A 106 -14.93 -17.07 5.09
C ILE A 106 -13.63 -17.03 5.91
N TYR A 107 -13.72 -17.09 7.24
CA TYR A 107 -12.55 -17.06 8.12
C TYR A 107 -11.63 -18.27 7.91
N SER A 108 -12.20 -19.47 7.82
CA SER A 108 -11.43 -20.69 7.56
C SER A 108 -10.65 -20.59 6.25
N LYS A 109 -11.31 -20.18 5.16
CA LYS A 109 -10.65 -20.07 3.85
C LYS A 109 -9.65 -18.91 3.81
N PHE A 110 -9.94 -17.80 4.48
CA PHE A 110 -9.00 -16.68 4.61
C PHE A 110 -7.74 -17.08 5.37
N MET A 111 -7.86 -17.82 6.48
CA MET A 111 -6.71 -18.36 7.21
C MET A 111 -5.84 -19.28 6.36
N ASP A 112 -6.46 -20.16 5.56
CA ASP A 112 -5.72 -21.04 4.65
C ASP A 112 -4.94 -20.23 3.59
N LEU A 113 -5.57 -19.17 3.05
CA LEU A 113 -4.92 -18.27 2.10
C LEU A 113 -3.77 -17.48 2.74
N LEU A 114 -3.94 -16.99 3.99
CA LEU A 114 -2.87 -16.32 4.73
C LEU A 114 -1.68 -17.25 4.99
N LYS A 115 -1.94 -18.51 5.35
CA LYS A 115 -0.88 -19.52 5.55
C LYS A 115 -0.11 -19.80 4.25
N ILE A 116 -0.79 -19.87 3.11
CA ILE A 116 -0.09 -20.03 1.82
C ILE A 116 0.72 -18.76 1.50
N ASN A 117 0.14 -17.58 1.74
CA ASN A 117 0.80 -16.30 1.51
C ASN A 117 2.09 -16.15 2.32
N ILE A 118 2.08 -16.54 3.60
CA ILE A 118 3.28 -16.46 4.44
C ILE A 118 4.36 -17.41 3.94
N GLN A 119 4.00 -18.63 3.53
CA GLN A 119 4.98 -19.58 2.97
C GLN A 119 5.62 -19.05 1.67
N PHE A 120 4.86 -18.38 0.81
CA PHE A 120 5.44 -17.70 -0.35
C PHE A 120 6.32 -16.54 0.09
N SER A 121 5.84 -15.68 0.98
CA SER A 121 6.62 -14.56 1.51
C SER A 121 7.98 -14.98 2.07
N LEU A 122 8.05 -16.12 2.77
CA LEU A 122 9.31 -16.69 3.28
C LEU A 122 10.25 -17.14 2.16
N LYS A 123 9.74 -17.64 1.03
CA LYS A 123 10.56 -17.99 -0.14
C LYS A 123 11.15 -16.76 -0.84
N PHE A 124 10.40 -15.65 -0.89
CA PHE A 124 10.96 -14.38 -1.36
C PHE A 124 12.05 -13.91 -0.39
N LEU A 125 11.78 -13.97 0.91
CA LEU A 125 12.72 -13.56 1.94
C LEU A 125 14.02 -14.37 1.90
N ASP A 126 13.95 -15.69 1.68
CA ASP A 126 15.11 -16.57 1.50
C ASP A 126 16.08 -16.05 0.42
N GLY A 127 15.56 -15.52 -0.68
CA GLY A 127 16.36 -14.95 -1.76
C GLY A 127 17.19 -13.73 -1.35
N VAL A 128 16.81 -13.07 -0.26
CA VAL A 128 17.56 -11.94 0.32
C VAL A 128 18.38 -12.40 1.53
N VAL A 129 17.75 -12.86 2.61
CA VAL A 129 18.42 -13.06 3.91
C VAL A 129 19.20 -14.37 4.02
N LYS A 130 18.92 -15.36 3.17
CA LYS A 130 19.74 -16.60 3.10
C LYS A 130 20.76 -16.57 1.97
N SER A 131 20.71 -15.57 1.10
CA SER A 131 21.69 -15.38 0.03
C SER A 131 22.91 -14.64 0.57
N GLU A 132 24.01 -15.36 0.82
CA GLU A 132 25.26 -14.74 1.27
C GLU A 132 25.76 -13.66 0.30
N THR A 133 25.64 -13.92 -1.00
CA THR A 133 26.05 -12.98 -2.04
C THR A 133 25.24 -11.70 -1.98
N MET A 134 23.91 -11.81 -1.83
CA MET A 134 23.02 -10.65 -1.72
C MET A 134 23.33 -9.86 -0.44
N LEU A 135 23.39 -10.51 0.72
CA LEU A 135 23.68 -9.81 1.98
C LEU A 135 25.05 -9.16 2.00
N LYS A 136 26.10 -9.81 1.47
CA LYS A 136 27.44 -9.22 1.38
C LYS A 136 27.43 -7.98 0.50
N LYS A 137 26.71 -8.01 -0.62
CA LYS A 137 26.53 -6.85 -1.51
C LYS A 137 25.79 -5.71 -0.82
N LEU A 138 24.62 -5.99 -0.22
CA LEU A 138 23.82 -4.97 0.47
C LEU A 138 24.60 -4.31 1.62
N LYS A 139 25.43 -5.05 2.34
CA LYS A 139 26.34 -4.50 3.35
C LYS A 139 27.45 -3.63 2.76
N GLY A 140 28.02 -4.04 1.62
CA GLY A 140 29.10 -3.30 0.95
C GLY A 140 28.65 -1.98 0.32
N ASP A 141 27.38 -1.87 -0.06
CA ASP A 141 26.84 -0.69 -0.75
C ASP A 141 26.63 0.53 0.17
N ASN A 142 26.62 0.33 1.50
CA ASN A 142 26.46 1.35 2.55
C ASN A 142 25.21 2.23 2.33
N TYR A 143 24.03 1.62 2.42
CA TYR A 143 22.75 2.34 2.38
C TYR A 143 22.54 3.18 3.65
N ASP A 144 21.86 4.32 3.53
CA ASP A 144 21.55 5.22 4.64
C ASP A 144 20.19 4.92 5.30
N MET A 145 19.28 4.26 4.57
CA MET A 145 17.97 3.83 5.07
C MET A 145 17.35 2.75 4.20
N LEU A 146 16.43 1.99 4.78
CA LEU A 146 15.56 1.04 4.08
C LEU A 146 14.12 1.56 4.07
N LEU A 147 13.54 1.73 2.88
CA LEU A 147 12.12 2.06 2.68
C LEU A 147 11.35 0.82 2.23
N ALA A 148 10.28 0.47 2.94
CA ALA A 148 9.48 -0.73 2.64
C ALA A 148 7.99 -0.49 2.73
N ASP A 149 7.22 -1.22 1.94
CA ASP A 149 5.84 -1.55 2.29
C ASP A 149 5.85 -2.91 3.01
N PRO A 150 5.34 -2.99 4.26
CA PRO A 150 5.46 -4.21 5.07
C PRO A 150 4.54 -5.35 4.62
N ILE A 151 3.83 -5.23 3.48
CA ILE A 151 3.01 -6.31 2.91
C ILE A 151 3.81 -7.59 2.68
N PHE A 152 5.09 -7.47 2.32
CA PHE A 152 6.04 -8.58 2.34
C PHE A 152 6.98 -8.42 3.54
N PRO A 153 7.06 -9.44 4.43
CA PRO A 153 7.87 -9.39 5.63
C PRO A 153 9.38 -9.41 5.31
N GLY A 154 10.20 -9.02 6.28
CA GLY A 154 11.66 -9.18 6.25
C GLY A 154 12.45 -7.89 6.02
N SER A 155 11.77 -6.79 5.70
CA SER A 155 12.40 -5.47 5.61
C SER A 155 13.01 -5.01 6.94
N ASP A 156 12.34 -5.32 8.04
CA ASP A 156 12.75 -5.10 9.43
C ASP A 156 13.93 -5.97 9.84
N LEU A 157 13.87 -7.27 9.56
CA LEU A 157 15.01 -8.16 9.75
C LEU A 157 16.24 -7.71 8.94
N THR A 158 16.04 -7.32 7.69
CA THR A 158 17.12 -6.89 6.81
C THR A 158 17.72 -5.56 7.27
N ALA A 159 16.88 -4.59 7.67
CA ALA A 159 17.34 -3.31 8.21
C ALA A 159 18.22 -3.52 9.46
N ASP A 160 17.79 -4.38 10.39
CA ASP A 160 18.59 -4.78 11.56
C ASP A 160 19.94 -5.42 11.15
N MET A 161 19.92 -6.36 10.21
CA MET A 161 21.14 -7.04 9.73
C MET A 161 22.14 -6.11 9.03
N LEU A 162 21.64 -5.02 8.42
CA LEU A 162 22.43 -3.97 7.78
C LEU A 162 22.83 -2.85 8.76
N GLY A 163 22.13 -2.73 9.90
CA GLY A 163 22.34 -1.66 10.88
C GLY A 163 21.87 -0.29 10.38
N ILE A 164 20.77 -0.24 9.62
CA ILE A 164 20.26 0.99 9.00
C ILE A 164 18.82 1.31 9.44
N PRO A 165 18.42 2.59 9.47
CA PRO A 165 17.04 2.99 9.77
C PRO A 165 16.00 2.37 8.83
N LEU A 166 14.83 2.06 9.38
CA LEU A 166 13.69 1.47 8.66
C LEU A 166 12.52 2.45 8.56
N PHE A 167 12.06 2.68 7.33
CA PHE A 167 10.91 3.51 7.02
C PHE A 167 9.83 2.62 6.42
N LEU A 168 8.68 2.54 7.08
CA LEU A 168 7.55 1.74 6.62
C LEU A 168 6.50 2.64 5.97
N SER A 169 6.12 2.36 4.73
CA SER A 169 4.94 2.90 4.10
C SER A 169 3.78 1.93 4.27
N LEU A 170 2.74 2.34 4.98
CA LEU A 170 1.57 1.50 5.26
C LEU A 170 0.26 2.27 4.98
N ARG A 171 -0.75 1.61 4.41
CA ARG A 171 -2.10 2.21 4.30
C ARG A 171 -2.99 1.90 5.49
N PHE A 172 -3.03 0.62 5.87
CA PHE A 172 -3.66 0.08 7.06
C PHE A 172 -3.23 -1.38 7.23
N SER A 173 -3.39 -1.97 8.41
CA SER A 173 -3.51 -3.42 8.57
C SER A 173 -4.91 -3.82 9.09
N VAL A 174 -5.26 -5.11 8.97
CA VAL A 174 -6.55 -5.64 9.46
C VAL A 174 -6.67 -5.36 10.96
N ALA A 175 -7.81 -4.78 11.38
CA ALA A 175 -8.03 -4.35 12.77
C ALA A 175 -6.89 -3.50 13.38
N HIS A 176 -6.17 -2.74 12.54
CA HIS A 176 -4.99 -1.97 12.94
C HIS A 176 -3.94 -2.82 13.67
N ASN A 177 -3.87 -4.13 13.40
CA ASN A 177 -3.01 -5.08 14.11
C ASN A 177 -1.54 -4.64 14.14
N TRP A 178 -0.97 -4.19 13.01
CA TRP A 178 0.45 -3.84 12.91
C TRP A 178 0.71 -2.51 13.62
N GLU A 179 -0.12 -1.50 13.33
CA GLU A 179 -0.01 -0.19 13.94
C GLU A 179 -0.19 -0.28 15.46
N ARG A 180 -1.18 -1.05 15.94
CA ARG A 180 -1.50 -1.14 17.37
C ARG A 180 -0.59 -2.08 18.14
N LEU A 181 -0.34 -3.29 17.65
CA LEU A 181 0.41 -4.29 18.43
C LEU A 181 1.92 -4.15 18.24
N CYS A 182 2.37 -3.84 17.03
CA CYS A 182 3.80 -3.75 16.75
C CYS A 182 4.29 -2.34 17.05
N ALA A 183 3.64 -1.33 16.46
CA ALA A 183 4.05 0.07 16.58
C ALA A 183 3.44 0.81 17.78
N GLN A 184 2.62 0.14 18.60
CA GLN A 184 2.00 0.70 19.81
C GLN A 184 1.09 1.93 19.57
N LEU A 185 0.53 2.08 18.36
CA LEU A 185 -0.42 3.13 18.02
C LEU A 185 -1.81 2.83 18.65
N PRO A 186 -2.36 3.69 19.53
CA PRO A 186 -3.64 3.42 20.17
C PRO A 186 -4.81 3.32 19.17
N ALA A 187 -5.61 2.26 19.27
CA ALA A 187 -6.88 2.12 18.53
C ALA A 187 -8.01 1.65 19.47
N PRO A 188 -8.60 2.56 20.28
CA PRO A 188 -9.63 2.18 21.25
C PRO A 188 -10.91 1.66 20.56
N PRO A 189 -11.34 0.41 20.82
CA PRO A 189 -12.45 -0.22 20.10
C PRO A 189 -13.82 0.38 20.41
N SER A 190 -13.95 1.24 21.44
CA SER A 190 -15.20 1.90 21.78
C SER A 190 -15.63 2.96 20.76
N PHE A 191 -14.68 3.55 20.02
CA PHE A 191 -14.95 4.59 19.03
C PHE A 191 -14.09 4.51 17.77
N VAL A 192 -13.01 3.73 17.75
CA VAL A 192 -12.21 3.44 16.54
C VAL A 192 -12.68 2.11 15.95
N PRO A 193 -13.44 2.12 14.83
CA PRO A 193 -13.83 0.89 14.16
C PRO A 193 -12.60 0.16 13.63
N ALA A 194 -12.59 -1.16 13.80
CA ALA A 194 -11.54 -2.02 13.28
C ALA A 194 -11.54 -1.95 11.76
N VAL A 195 -10.37 -1.81 11.16
CA VAL A 195 -10.23 -1.85 9.70
C VAL A 195 -10.78 -3.17 9.15
N LEU A 196 -11.57 -3.06 8.07
CA LEU A 196 -12.35 -4.14 7.42
C LEU A 196 -13.59 -4.65 8.19
N SER A 197 -13.96 -4.06 9.33
CA SER A 197 -15.23 -4.38 10.01
C SER A 197 -16.48 -3.84 9.33
N LYS A 198 -16.33 -2.92 8.36
CA LYS A 198 -17.40 -2.12 7.72
C LYS A 198 -18.16 -1.17 8.67
N LEU A 199 -17.67 -0.99 9.91
CA LEU A 199 -18.23 -0.06 10.87
C LEU A 199 -17.73 1.38 10.65
N THR A 200 -18.39 2.33 11.29
CA THR A 200 -18.02 3.76 11.32
C THR A 200 -17.72 4.23 12.75
N ASP A 201 -17.36 5.49 12.95
CA ASP A 201 -17.26 6.13 14.27
C ASP A 201 -18.63 6.27 14.96
N LYS A 202 -19.72 6.17 14.20
CA LYS A 202 -21.08 6.12 14.72
C LYS A 202 -21.54 4.68 14.85
N MET A 203 -21.34 4.12 16.05
CA MET A 203 -21.75 2.77 16.41
C MET A 203 -22.86 2.77 17.47
N THR A 204 -23.82 1.87 17.32
CA THR A 204 -24.73 1.44 18.38
C THR A 204 -23.98 0.64 19.45
N PHE A 205 -24.65 0.32 20.56
CA PHE A 205 -24.03 -0.52 21.60
C PHE A 205 -23.62 -1.90 21.08
N SER A 206 -24.49 -2.57 20.32
CA SER A 206 -24.20 -3.89 19.73
C SER A 206 -23.05 -3.84 18.73
N GLU A 207 -22.98 -2.79 17.90
CA GLU A 207 -21.86 -2.60 16.97
C GLU A 207 -20.55 -2.34 17.71
N ARG A 208 -20.55 -1.59 18.82
CA ARG A 208 -19.36 -1.43 19.68
C ARG A 208 -18.91 -2.75 20.29
N VAL A 209 -19.86 -3.57 20.75
CA VAL A 209 -19.55 -4.91 21.28
C VAL A 209 -18.95 -5.79 20.19
N PHE A 210 -19.54 -5.81 18.99
CA PHE A 210 -18.99 -6.52 17.84
C PHE A 210 -17.57 -6.02 17.50
N ASN A 211 -17.37 -4.71 17.43
CA ASN A 211 -16.07 -4.11 17.17
C ASN A 211 -15.04 -4.54 18.22
N PHE A 212 -15.39 -4.45 19.50
CA PHE A 212 -14.55 -4.88 20.62
C PHE A 212 -14.15 -6.35 20.53
N LEU A 213 -15.06 -7.24 20.11
CA LEU A 213 -14.76 -8.66 19.92
C LEU A 213 -13.98 -8.95 18.62
N PHE A 214 -14.13 -8.10 17.61
CA PHE A 214 -13.46 -8.26 16.32
C PHE A 214 -11.93 -8.05 16.45
N TYR A 215 -11.47 -7.09 17.25
CA TYR A 215 -10.04 -6.86 17.49
C TYR A 215 -9.29 -8.11 17.98
N PRO A 216 -9.62 -8.72 19.14
CA PRO A 216 -8.90 -9.88 19.65
C PRO A 216 -9.05 -11.12 18.73
N LEU A 217 -10.18 -11.25 18.03
CA LEU A 217 -10.33 -12.30 17.03
C LEU A 217 -9.29 -12.15 15.91
N GLN A 218 -9.12 -10.93 15.37
CA GLN A 218 -8.11 -10.66 14.35
C GLN A 218 -6.69 -10.81 14.90
N ASP A 219 -6.45 -10.41 16.15
CA ASP A 219 -5.14 -10.59 16.79
C ASP A 219 -4.76 -12.08 16.87
N ILE A 220 -5.69 -12.95 17.27
CA ILE A 220 -5.46 -14.41 17.30
C ILE A 220 -5.20 -14.97 15.88
N VAL A 221 -5.91 -14.48 14.86
CA VAL A 221 -5.72 -14.92 13.48
C VAL A 221 -4.33 -14.53 12.96
N MET A 222 -3.93 -13.26 13.16
CA MET A 222 -2.62 -12.77 12.75
C MET A 222 -1.48 -13.47 13.49
N GLU A 223 -1.64 -13.66 14.80
CA GLU A 223 -0.69 -14.40 15.63
C GLU A 223 -0.45 -15.82 15.09
N LYS A 224 -1.52 -16.56 14.83
CA LYS A 224 -1.45 -17.96 14.41
C LYS A 224 -1.07 -18.20 12.96
N CYS A 225 -1.29 -17.23 12.07
CA CYS A 225 -1.09 -17.42 10.63
C CYS A 225 0.11 -16.65 10.08
N ILE A 226 0.62 -15.65 10.82
CA ILE A 226 1.69 -14.76 10.36
C ILE A 226 2.80 -14.67 11.42
N TRP A 227 2.50 -14.14 12.61
CA TRP A 227 3.55 -13.77 13.57
C TRP A 227 4.34 -14.97 14.07
N LYS A 228 3.67 -16.06 14.45
CA LYS A 228 4.35 -17.27 14.91
C LYS A 228 5.33 -17.82 13.86
N GLU A 229 4.91 -17.94 12.61
CA GLU A 229 5.76 -18.40 11.51
C GLU A 229 6.94 -17.44 11.25
N LEU A 230 6.72 -16.13 11.34
CA LEU A 230 7.80 -15.14 11.19
C LEU A 230 8.79 -15.19 12.36
N ASP A 231 8.32 -15.28 13.59
CA ASP A 231 9.16 -15.36 14.78
C ASP A 231 10.06 -16.60 14.74
N GLU A 232 9.50 -17.75 14.35
CA GLU A 232 10.26 -19.00 14.15
C GLU A 232 11.32 -18.83 13.04
N TYR A 233 10.96 -18.22 11.91
CA TYR A 233 11.87 -17.97 10.81
C TYR A 233 12.99 -16.99 11.20
N TYR A 234 12.66 -15.87 11.84
CA TYR A 234 13.59 -14.80 12.21
C TYR A 234 14.58 -15.32 13.24
N SER A 235 14.09 -16.05 14.24
CA SER A 235 14.92 -16.73 15.23
C SER A 235 15.85 -17.73 14.57
N HIS A 236 15.41 -18.45 13.52
CA HIS A 236 16.27 -19.38 12.78
C HIS A 236 17.38 -18.65 12.02
N VAL A 237 17.06 -17.57 11.30
CA VAL A 237 18.06 -16.75 10.57
C VAL A 237 19.08 -16.14 11.52
N ARG A 238 18.66 -15.68 12.70
CA ARG A 238 19.53 -15.12 13.75
C ARG A 238 20.31 -16.18 14.55
N GLY A 239 20.13 -17.47 14.27
CA GLY A 239 20.91 -18.56 14.86
C GLY A 239 20.36 -19.15 16.15
N LYS A 240 19.03 -19.21 16.34
CA LYS A 240 18.24 -19.88 17.40
C LYS A 240 18.62 -19.60 18.87
N ARG A 241 19.64 -18.78 19.15
CA ARG A 241 20.11 -18.48 20.51
C ARG A 241 19.20 -17.50 21.25
N THR A 242 18.43 -16.69 20.51
CA THR A 242 17.47 -15.72 21.05
C THR A 242 16.19 -15.76 20.24
N HIS A 243 15.05 -15.88 20.92
CA HIS A 243 13.75 -15.65 20.29
C HIS A 243 13.73 -14.22 19.74
N THR A 244 13.32 -14.08 18.48
CA THR A 244 13.24 -12.81 17.77
C THR A 244 11.78 -12.61 17.37
N SER A 245 11.12 -11.61 17.95
CA SER A 245 9.74 -11.27 17.61
C SER A 245 9.71 -10.35 16.38
N ALA A 246 9.11 -10.82 15.29
CA ALA A 246 8.93 -10.05 14.07
C ALA A 246 8.03 -8.82 14.28
N CYS A 247 7.00 -8.93 15.13
CA CYS A 247 6.17 -7.78 15.48
C CYS A 247 6.96 -6.72 16.27
N GLU A 248 7.82 -7.13 17.21
CA GLU A 248 8.72 -6.19 17.91
C GLU A 248 9.71 -5.52 16.95
N MET A 249 10.33 -6.30 16.05
CA MET A 249 11.25 -5.76 15.04
C MET A 249 10.57 -4.76 14.10
N MET A 250 9.36 -5.08 13.62
CA MET A 250 8.54 -4.15 12.83
C MET A 250 8.23 -2.87 13.63
N GLY A 251 7.90 -3.02 14.92
CA GLY A 251 7.62 -1.91 15.84
C GLY A 251 8.78 -0.92 16.00
N ASN A 252 10.02 -1.40 15.83
CA ASN A 252 11.24 -0.59 15.90
C ASN A 252 11.49 0.29 14.67
N ALA A 253 10.59 0.30 13.67
CA ALA A 253 10.71 1.20 12.53
C ALA A 253 10.78 2.68 12.95
N ASP A 254 11.77 3.39 12.42
CA ASP A 254 12.04 4.80 12.73
C ASP A 254 10.91 5.72 12.29
N ILE A 255 10.29 5.44 11.15
CA ILE A 255 9.19 6.24 10.58
C ILE A 255 8.11 5.35 9.99
N TRP A 256 6.85 5.67 10.30
CA TRP A 256 5.65 5.10 9.70
C TRP A 256 4.98 6.12 8.79
N LEU A 257 5.19 5.99 7.48
CA LEU A 257 4.53 6.76 6.44
C LEU A 257 3.14 6.20 6.16
N MET A 258 2.13 6.77 6.82
CA MET A 258 0.73 6.37 6.65
C MET A 258 0.16 6.93 5.33
N ARG A 259 -0.22 6.08 4.39
CA ARG A 259 -0.76 6.44 3.06
C ARG A 259 -2.22 6.94 3.10
N THR A 260 -2.55 7.73 4.09
CA THR A 260 -3.84 8.39 4.27
C THR A 260 -3.60 9.77 4.89
N TYR A 261 -4.64 10.58 5.02
CA TYR A 261 -4.61 11.76 5.88
C TYR A 261 -5.36 11.50 7.19
N TRP A 262 -5.01 12.27 8.21
CA TRP A 262 -5.58 12.20 9.55
C TRP A 262 -7.08 12.53 9.59
N ASP A 263 -7.57 13.34 8.64
CA ASP A 263 -8.98 13.74 8.49
C ASP A 263 -9.82 12.72 7.70
N PHE A 264 -9.17 11.75 7.03
CA PHE A 264 -9.80 10.58 6.42
C PHE A 264 -9.70 9.31 7.29
N ASP A 265 -9.04 9.40 8.45
CA ASP A 265 -8.98 8.33 9.44
C ASP A 265 -9.84 8.69 10.66
N PHE A 266 -10.13 7.69 11.49
CA PHE A 266 -10.90 7.90 12.70
C PHE A 266 -10.06 8.61 13.78
N PRO A 267 -10.64 9.52 14.56
CA PRO A 267 -9.89 10.32 15.53
C PRO A 267 -9.28 9.42 16.60
N ARG A 268 -7.94 9.35 16.64
CA ARG A 268 -7.16 8.61 17.65
C ARG A 268 -5.79 9.27 17.85
N PRO A 269 -5.13 9.07 19.01
CA PRO A 269 -3.78 9.58 19.23
C PRO A 269 -2.78 9.05 18.20
N PHE A 270 -1.88 9.92 17.72
CA PHE A 270 -0.81 9.55 16.81
C PHE A 270 0.55 9.73 17.48
N LEU A 271 1.49 8.83 17.18
CA LEU A 271 2.87 8.91 17.66
C LEU A 271 3.69 9.86 16.75
N PRO A 272 4.74 10.54 17.27
CA PRO A 272 5.52 11.49 16.48
C PRO A 272 6.18 10.90 15.22
N ASN A 273 6.52 9.61 15.24
CA ASN A 273 7.10 8.88 14.11
C ASN A 273 6.05 8.44 13.05
N PHE A 274 4.75 8.61 13.32
CA PHE A 274 3.69 8.38 12.34
C PHE A 274 3.45 9.65 11.52
N LYS A 275 3.77 9.60 10.22
CA LYS A 275 3.60 10.71 9.28
C LYS A 275 2.55 10.37 8.24
N PHE A 276 1.49 11.16 8.20
CA PHE A 276 0.42 11.02 7.22
C PHE A 276 0.85 11.62 5.88
N VAL A 277 0.91 10.78 4.86
CA VAL A 277 1.35 11.09 3.49
C VAL A 277 0.27 10.71 2.48
N GLY A 278 -0.98 11.05 2.75
CA GLY A 278 -2.06 10.87 1.78
C GLY A 278 -1.80 11.63 0.47
N GLY A 279 -2.31 11.12 -0.64
CA GLY A 279 -2.19 11.78 -1.93
C GLY A 279 -0.78 11.78 -2.54
N VAL A 280 0.11 10.86 -2.14
CA VAL A 280 1.46 10.70 -2.73
C VAL A 280 1.47 10.52 -4.26
N HIS A 281 0.37 10.03 -4.83
CA HIS A 281 0.19 9.87 -6.27
C HIS A 281 -0.46 11.09 -6.94
N CYS A 282 -0.90 12.11 -6.20
CA CYS A 282 -1.47 13.29 -6.82
C CYS A 282 -0.40 14.10 -7.54
N ARG A 283 -0.66 14.35 -8.82
CA ARG A 283 0.12 15.22 -9.70
C ARG A 283 -0.78 16.33 -10.24
N PRO A 284 -0.22 17.47 -10.68
CA PRO A 284 -0.98 18.46 -11.43
C PRO A 284 -1.71 17.81 -12.61
N ALA A 285 -2.98 18.14 -12.80
CA ALA A 285 -3.76 17.63 -13.91
C ALA A 285 -3.10 18.06 -15.24
N LYS A 286 -2.89 17.12 -16.16
CA LYS A 286 -2.47 17.41 -17.53
C LYS A 286 -3.73 17.49 -18.42
N PRO A 287 -3.64 18.12 -19.60
CA PRO A 287 -4.72 18.07 -20.58
C PRO A 287 -5.11 16.63 -20.88
N LEU A 288 -6.42 16.38 -21.02
CA LEU A 288 -6.91 15.06 -21.39
C LEU A 288 -6.48 14.73 -22.83
N PRO A 289 -6.13 13.47 -23.13
CA PRO A 289 -6.01 13.02 -24.51
C PRO A 289 -7.29 13.34 -25.29
N LYS A 290 -7.16 13.71 -26.57
CA LYS A 290 -8.29 14.19 -27.39
C LYS A 290 -9.49 13.24 -27.37
N ASP A 291 -9.25 11.94 -27.44
CA ASP A 291 -10.30 10.91 -27.41
C ASP A 291 -11.02 10.80 -26.06
N ILE A 292 -10.34 11.13 -24.97
CA ILE A 292 -10.93 11.20 -23.62
C ILE A 292 -11.69 12.51 -23.46
N GLU A 293 -11.11 13.62 -23.93
CA GLU A 293 -11.75 14.92 -23.90
C GLU A 293 -13.04 14.91 -24.69
N GLU A 294 -13.04 14.42 -25.94
CA GLU A 294 -14.25 14.25 -26.75
C GLU A 294 -15.29 13.37 -26.05
N PHE A 295 -14.87 12.26 -25.42
CA PHE A 295 -15.76 11.40 -24.64
C PHE A 295 -16.41 12.16 -23.48
N VAL A 296 -15.62 12.90 -22.69
CA VAL A 296 -16.10 13.69 -21.54
C VAL A 296 -17.03 14.81 -22.01
N GLN A 297 -16.63 15.60 -23.01
CA GLN A 297 -17.43 16.70 -23.52
C GLN A 297 -18.76 16.20 -24.12
N SER A 298 -18.76 15.01 -24.74
CA SER A 298 -19.97 14.41 -25.28
C SER A 298 -20.97 13.90 -24.24
N SER A 299 -20.62 13.89 -22.93
CA SER A 299 -21.54 13.45 -21.88
C SER A 299 -22.53 14.53 -21.44
N GLY A 300 -22.28 15.80 -21.81
CA GLY A 300 -23.08 16.94 -21.35
C GLY A 300 -23.20 17.01 -19.82
N ASP A 301 -24.34 17.53 -19.35
CA ASP A 301 -24.62 17.79 -17.93
C ASP A 301 -24.73 16.51 -17.08
N ALA A 302 -24.98 15.35 -17.70
CA ALA A 302 -25.07 14.08 -16.98
C ALA A 302 -23.71 13.69 -16.37
N GLY A 303 -22.60 14.08 -17.01
CA GLY A 303 -21.25 13.74 -16.61
C GLY A 303 -20.83 12.31 -16.98
N ILE A 304 -19.73 11.87 -16.40
CA ILE A 304 -19.11 10.56 -16.70
C ILE A 304 -18.92 9.69 -15.45
N VAL A 305 -18.85 8.38 -15.68
CA VAL A 305 -18.36 7.39 -14.71
C VAL A 305 -17.08 6.77 -15.26
N VAL A 306 -16.00 6.87 -14.48
CA VAL A 306 -14.75 6.14 -14.74
C VAL A 306 -14.80 4.84 -13.95
N PHE A 307 -14.67 3.71 -14.65
CA PHE A 307 -14.73 2.39 -14.04
C PHE A 307 -13.40 1.65 -14.21
N SER A 308 -12.88 1.09 -13.12
CA SER A 308 -11.66 0.27 -13.10
C SER A 308 -11.74 -0.83 -12.05
N LEU A 309 -11.10 -1.97 -12.32
CA LEU A 309 -11.04 -3.14 -11.42
C LEU A 309 -9.69 -3.26 -10.70
N GLY A 310 -8.83 -2.24 -10.81
CA GLY A 310 -7.50 -2.24 -10.20
C GLY A 310 -6.47 -3.06 -10.98
N SER A 311 -5.38 -3.42 -10.30
CA SER A 311 -4.18 -4.01 -10.93
C SER A 311 -4.20 -5.54 -11.04
N LEU A 312 -5.00 -6.23 -10.21
CA LEU A 312 -4.92 -7.68 -10.08
C LEU A 312 -6.03 -8.42 -10.85
N VAL A 313 -7.18 -7.79 -11.07
CA VAL A 313 -8.31 -8.44 -11.77
C VAL A 313 -8.05 -8.41 -13.28
N LYS A 314 -7.54 -9.52 -13.82
CA LYS A 314 -7.28 -9.68 -15.27
C LYS A 314 -8.58 -9.97 -16.03
N ASN A 315 -9.37 -10.94 -15.56
CA ASN A 315 -10.57 -11.42 -16.22
C ASN A 315 -11.76 -11.50 -15.25
N LEU A 316 -12.96 -11.33 -15.79
CA LEU A 316 -14.22 -11.60 -15.09
C LEU A 316 -15.03 -12.62 -15.90
N THR A 317 -15.81 -13.47 -15.22
CA THR A 317 -16.86 -14.25 -15.88
C THR A 317 -17.84 -13.33 -16.60
N THR A 318 -18.40 -13.81 -17.73
CA THR A 318 -19.40 -13.08 -18.50
C THR A 318 -20.59 -12.65 -17.64
N GLU A 319 -21.02 -13.51 -16.72
CA GLU A 319 -22.09 -13.21 -15.77
C GLU A 319 -21.77 -11.99 -14.89
N LYS A 320 -20.60 -11.97 -14.23
CA LYS A 320 -20.21 -10.86 -13.35
C LYS A 320 -19.96 -9.58 -14.15
N ALA A 321 -19.37 -9.70 -15.35
CA ALA A 321 -19.19 -8.57 -16.25
C ALA A 321 -20.53 -7.97 -16.69
N ASN A 322 -21.51 -8.81 -17.06
CA ASN A 322 -22.85 -8.38 -17.45
C ASN A 322 -23.63 -7.78 -16.27
N MET A 323 -23.44 -8.31 -15.06
CA MET A 323 -24.02 -7.76 -13.84
C MET A 323 -23.52 -6.33 -13.58
N ILE A 324 -22.20 -6.12 -13.66
CA ILE A 324 -21.59 -4.79 -13.52
C ILE A 324 -22.07 -3.86 -14.64
N ALA A 325 -22.06 -4.32 -15.88
CA ALA A 325 -22.51 -3.54 -17.03
C ALA A 325 -23.98 -3.13 -16.90
N SER A 326 -24.85 -4.06 -16.47
CA SER A 326 -26.27 -3.80 -16.23
C SER A 326 -26.50 -2.77 -15.11
N GLY A 327 -25.68 -2.79 -14.06
CA GLY A 327 -25.73 -1.77 -13.00
C GLY A 327 -25.28 -0.40 -13.50
N LEU A 328 -24.16 -0.36 -14.25
CA LEU A 328 -23.63 0.87 -14.84
C LEU A 328 -24.53 1.43 -15.96
N ALA A 329 -25.34 0.59 -16.62
CA ALA A 329 -26.30 1.03 -17.63
C ALA A 329 -27.53 1.75 -17.04
N GLN A 330 -27.76 1.67 -15.73
CA GLN A 330 -28.89 2.34 -15.06
C GLN A 330 -28.61 3.82 -14.77
N VAL A 331 -27.35 4.25 -14.83
CA VAL A 331 -27.00 5.63 -14.53
C VAL A 331 -26.99 6.47 -15.82
N PRO A 332 -27.40 7.75 -15.77
CA PRO A 332 -27.46 8.60 -16.95
C PRO A 332 -26.07 9.03 -17.47
N GLN A 333 -25.01 8.82 -16.69
CA GLN A 333 -23.63 9.14 -17.05
C GLN A 333 -23.11 8.25 -18.18
N LYS A 334 -22.24 8.80 -19.04
CA LYS A 334 -21.45 7.95 -19.93
C LYS A 334 -20.38 7.21 -19.13
N VAL A 335 -20.26 5.90 -19.38
CA VAL A 335 -19.34 5.04 -18.64
C VAL A 335 -18.12 4.72 -19.50
N ARG A 336 -16.91 4.92 -18.98
CA ARG A 336 -15.66 4.49 -19.63
C ARG A 336 -14.89 3.55 -18.71
N LYS A 337 -14.67 2.33 -19.20
CA LYS A 337 -13.76 1.37 -18.56
C LYS A 337 -12.32 1.79 -18.85
N VAL A 338 -11.49 1.87 -17.81
CA VAL A 338 -10.05 2.06 -17.92
C VAL A 338 -9.33 0.84 -17.36
N SER A 339 -8.40 0.29 -18.15
CA SER A 339 -7.64 -0.93 -17.82
C SER A 339 -6.79 -0.78 -16.56
N SER A 340 -6.46 0.46 -16.20
CA SER A 340 -5.90 0.87 -14.93
C SER A 340 -6.08 2.38 -14.83
N PHE A 341 -6.46 2.91 -13.68
CA PHE A 341 -6.56 4.38 -13.45
C PHE A 341 -5.26 5.10 -13.83
N TYR A 342 -4.13 4.38 -13.83
CA TYR A 342 -2.79 4.93 -14.04
C TYR A 342 -2.38 5.14 -15.50
N LYS A 343 -3.14 4.66 -16.50
CA LYS A 343 -2.90 5.12 -17.88
C LYS A 343 -3.37 6.58 -18.10
N TYR A 344 -4.07 7.14 -17.12
CA TYR A 344 -4.59 8.52 -17.09
C TYR A 344 -4.28 9.15 -15.71
N GLU A 345 -3.00 9.42 -15.44
CA GLU A 345 -2.50 10.00 -14.19
C GLU A 345 -3.00 11.44 -13.95
N HIS A 346 -4.26 11.62 -13.60
CA HIS A 346 -4.80 12.94 -13.23
C HIS A 346 -5.62 12.79 -11.95
N CYS A 347 -5.18 13.40 -10.85
CA CYS A 347 -6.07 13.66 -9.73
C CYS A 347 -7.21 14.52 -10.27
N LEU A 348 -8.40 13.93 -10.38
CA LEU A 348 -9.62 14.70 -10.55
C LEU A 348 -9.66 15.69 -9.38
N LYS A 349 -9.51 16.98 -9.67
CA LYS A 349 -9.96 18.03 -8.75
C LYS A 349 -11.47 17.84 -8.61
N LEU A 350 -11.89 16.99 -7.68
CA LEU A 350 -13.25 17.03 -7.16
C LEU A 350 -13.33 18.33 -6.37
N ASN A 351 -13.80 19.36 -7.07
CA ASN A 351 -14.04 20.68 -6.50
C ASN A 351 -14.92 20.47 -5.27
N TRP A 352 -14.43 20.89 -4.09
CA TRP A 352 -15.06 20.61 -2.79
C TRP A 352 -16.52 21.13 -2.74
N GLU A 353 -16.84 22.12 -3.57
CA GLU A 353 -18.17 22.72 -3.72
C GLU A 353 -19.20 21.78 -4.37
N LEU A 354 -18.79 20.85 -5.24
CA LEU A 354 -19.69 19.86 -5.85
C LEU A 354 -20.05 18.74 -4.86
N TRP A 355 -19.13 18.34 -3.98
CA TRP A 355 -19.39 17.33 -2.95
C TRP A 355 -20.27 17.88 -1.82
N ALA A 356 -20.07 19.15 -1.43
CA ALA A 356 -20.94 19.85 -0.47
C ALA A 356 -22.38 20.02 -0.99
N THR A 357 -22.56 20.16 -2.31
CA THR A 357 -23.89 20.28 -2.94
C THR A 357 -24.59 18.93 -3.07
N PHE A 358 -23.84 17.84 -3.31
CA PHE A 358 -24.38 16.48 -3.37
C PHE A 358 -24.85 15.98 -1.99
N ASN A 359 -24.11 16.30 -0.92
CA ASN A 359 -24.48 15.93 0.45
C ASN A 359 -25.68 16.72 1.00
N LYS A 360 -25.88 17.99 0.60
CA LYS A 360 -27.08 18.74 0.99
C LYS A 360 -28.38 18.15 0.42
N LYS A 361 -28.36 17.53 -0.75
CA LYS A 361 -29.55 16.87 -1.32
C LYS A 361 -29.87 15.54 -0.63
N LEU A 362 -28.86 14.72 -0.30
CA LEU A 362 -29.05 13.45 0.39
C LEU A 362 -29.47 13.59 1.86
N ILE A 363 -29.06 14.66 2.54
CA ILE A 363 -29.41 14.90 3.96
C ILE A 363 -30.83 15.51 4.12
N SER A 364 -31.44 16.07 3.08
CA SER A 364 -32.72 16.78 3.18
C SER A 364 -33.99 15.93 3.07
N GLY A 365 -33.90 14.62 2.84
CA GLY A 365 -35.03 13.68 2.96
C GLY A 365 -36.27 13.98 2.09
N LYS A 366 -36.15 14.76 1.02
CA LYS A 366 -37.26 15.01 0.07
C LYS A 366 -36.92 14.47 -1.32
N LEU A 367 -37.31 13.23 -1.56
CA LEU A 367 -37.57 12.75 -2.92
C LEU A 367 -38.82 13.46 -3.46
N PRO A 368 -38.81 14.08 -4.65
CA PRO A 368 -40.04 14.56 -5.27
C PRO A 368 -40.92 13.38 -5.66
N SER A 369 -42.18 13.42 -5.27
CA SER A 369 -43.21 12.50 -5.75
C SER A 369 -43.32 12.60 -7.27
N ILE A 370 -43.14 11.48 -7.96
CA ILE A 370 -43.41 11.33 -9.38
C ILE A 370 -44.94 11.39 -9.56
N LYS A 371 -45.42 12.31 -10.41
CA LYS A 371 -46.70 12.21 -11.10
C LYS A 371 -46.40 11.98 -12.57
#